data_AF-A0A452Y5H5-F1
#
_entry.id   AF-A0A452Y5H5-F1
#
_cell.length_a   1.000
_cell.length_b   1.000
_cell.length_c   1.000
_cell.angle_alpha   90.00
_cell.angle_beta   90.00
_cell.angle_gamma   90.00
#
_symmetry.space_group_name_H-M   'P 1'
#
loop_
_entity.id
_entity.type
_entity.pdbx_description
1 polymer ?
#
loop_
_entity_poly.entity_id
_entity_poly.type
_entity_poly.pdbx_seq_one_letter_code
_entity_poly.pdbx_strand_id
1 'polypeptide(L)'
;MEAAFKPQVNDELDTQNFQKFDEVNPAPARTGSGSSRKMIPNSKDLSFVGYTYKNFEAVKGLRQSAGLGRSSSFTSQPSESASSEYYFLLLACL
;
A
#
# COMPACT_ATOMS: atom_id res chain seq x y z
N MET A 1 5.50 16.30 25.01
CA MET A 1 6.92 16.55 24.70
C MET A 1 6.94 17.26 23.36
N GLU A 2 7.54 18.45 23.28
CA GLU A 2 7.73 19.14 22.00
C GLU A 2 9.13 18.89 21.46
N ALA A 3 9.26 18.80 20.13
CA ALA A 3 10.57 18.73 19.49
C ALA A 3 11.32 20.05 19.73
N ALA A 4 12.61 19.96 20.07
CA ALA A 4 13.46 21.12 20.30
C ALA A 4 13.69 21.95 19.02
N PHE A 5 13.43 21.38 17.85
CA PHE A 5 13.57 22.02 16.56
C PHE A 5 12.40 21.65 15.64
N LYS A 6 11.84 22.65 14.96
CA LYS A 6 10.76 22.51 13.98
C LYS A 6 11.32 22.99 12.61
N PRO A 7 11.45 22.14 11.59
CA PRO A 7 11.97 22.55 10.29
C PRO A 7 10.99 23.50 9.58
N GLN A 8 11.52 24.42 8.78
CA GLN A 8 10.69 25.25 7.90
C GLN A 8 10.13 24.38 6.76
N VAL A 9 8.83 24.51 6.49
CA VAL A 9 8.11 23.84 5.40
C VAL A 9 7.14 24.86 4.82
N ASN A 10 7.30 25.19 3.53
CA ASN A 10 6.50 26.21 2.86
C ASN A 10 5.25 25.61 2.20
N ASP A 11 5.36 24.40 1.64
CA ASP A 11 4.31 23.72 0.85
C ASP A 11 4.30 22.19 1.08
N GLU A 12 3.25 21.48 0.64
CA GLU A 12 3.09 20.02 0.83
C GLU A 12 4.19 19.17 0.15
N LEU A 13 4.70 19.63 -1.00
CA LEU A 13 5.76 18.97 -1.76
C LEU A 13 7.10 19.71 -1.66
N ASP A 14 7.28 20.48 -0.59
CA ASP A 14 8.51 21.24 -0.36
C ASP A 14 9.72 20.31 -0.15
N THR A 15 10.74 20.51 -0.99
CA THR A 15 11.98 19.72 -0.97
C THR A 15 13.20 20.53 -0.50
N GLN A 16 13.01 21.70 0.14
CA GLN A 16 14.11 22.57 0.58
C GLN A 16 15.06 21.89 1.58
N ASN A 17 14.53 21.00 2.42
CA ASN A 17 15.28 20.28 3.45
C ASN A 17 15.99 19.01 2.94
N PHE A 18 16.02 18.79 1.62
CA PHE A 18 16.69 17.66 0.99
C PHE A 18 17.96 18.11 0.27
N GLN A 19 19.01 17.30 0.37
CA GLN A 19 20.22 17.50 -0.41
C GLN A 19 19.91 17.42 -1.91
N LYS A 20 20.40 18.40 -2.67
CA LYS A 20 20.31 18.38 -4.14
C LYS A 20 21.52 17.62 -4.67
N PHE A 21 21.28 16.69 -5.56
CA PHE A 21 22.31 15.94 -6.27
C PHE A 21 22.23 16.34 -7.74
N ASP A 22 23.40 16.54 -8.36
CA ASP A 22 23.46 16.73 -9.80
C ASP A 22 23.06 15.42 -10.49
N GLU A 23 22.25 15.51 -11.54
CA GLU A 23 21.81 14.37 -12.36
C GLU A 23 22.96 13.85 -13.24
N VAL A 24 24.03 13.31 -12.64
CA VAL A 24 25.23 12.85 -13.37
C VAL A 24 25.23 11.32 -13.52
N ASN A 25 24.39 10.79 -14.42
CA ASN A 25 24.52 9.49 -15.11
C ASN A 25 23.31 9.35 -16.08
N PRO A 26 23.39 8.59 -17.20
CA PRO A 26 22.32 8.56 -18.19
C PRO A 26 21.01 8.10 -17.53
N ALA A 27 19.91 8.73 -17.94
CA ALA A 27 18.58 8.43 -17.45
C ALA A 27 18.38 6.91 -17.34
N PRO A 28 17.85 6.40 -16.20
CA PRO A 28 17.64 4.97 -16.03
C PRO A 28 16.91 4.43 -17.25
N ALA A 29 17.47 3.40 -17.87
CA ALA A 29 16.94 2.82 -19.10
C ALA A 29 15.44 2.59 -18.92
N ARG A 30 14.61 3.23 -19.77
CA ARG A 30 13.16 3.12 -19.69
C ARG A 30 12.77 1.64 -19.72
N THR A 31 12.42 1.08 -18.57
CA THR A 31 11.81 -0.25 -18.45
C THR A 31 10.34 -0.11 -18.80
N GLY A 32 10.05 0.25 -20.05
CA GLY A 32 8.68 0.22 -20.56
C GLY A 32 8.18 -1.22 -20.53
N SER A 33 7.20 -1.53 -19.67
CA SER A 33 6.50 -2.81 -19.73
C SER A 33 5.57 -2.81 -20.95
N GLY A 34 6.12 -3.09 -22.13
CA GLY A 34 5.33 -3.46 -23.31
C GLY A 34 4.66 -4.82 -23.13
N SER A 35 3.54 -5.01 -23.84
CA SER A 35 2.68 -6.21 -23.95
C SER A 35 3.13 -7.41 -23.12
N SER A 36 2.34 -7.69 -22.06
CA SER A 36 2.49 -8.77 -21.07
C SER A 36 3.38 -9.92 -21.54
N ARG A 37 4.68 -9.84 -21.23
CA ARG A 37 5.56 -11.00 -21.35
C ARG A 37 5.16 -11.92 -20.20
N LYS A 38 4.74 -13.15 -20.51
CA LYS A 38 4.73 -14.27 -19.55
C LYS A 38 6.19 -14.46 -19.12
N MET A 39 6.61 -13.69 -18.11
CA MET A 39 7.95 -13.70 -17.58
C MET A 39 8.04 -14.95 -16.72
N ILE A 40 8.77 -15.95 -17.21
CA ILE A 40 9.27 -17.02 -16.35
C ILE A 40 10.02 -16.29 -15.22
N PRO A 41 9.67 -16.51 -13.94
CA PRO A 41 10.33 -15.83 -12.83
C PRO A 41 11.83 -16.03 -12.98
N ASN A 42 12.57 -14.93 -13.13
CA ASN A 42 14.02 -15.02 -13.08
C ASN A 42 14.40 -15.47 -11.67
N SER A 43 15.49 -16.20 -11.49
CA SER A 43 15.97 -16.57 -10.14
C SER A 43 16.22 -15.33 -9.27
N LYS A 44 16.48 -14.18 -9.90
CA LYS A 44 16.60 -12.87 -9.25
C LYS A 44 15.27 -12.32 -8.71
N ASP A 45 14.14 -12.72 -9.30
CA ASP A 45 12.81 -12.25 -8.90
C ASP A 45 12.34 -12.91 -7.60
N LEU A 46 12.90 -14.09 -7.27
CA LEU A 46 12.64 -14.79 -6.01
C LEU A 46 13.04 -13.94 -4.79
N SER A 47 14.06 -13.10 -4.92
CA SER A 47 14.50 -12.19 -3.86
C SER A 47 13.48 -11.10 -3.52
N PHE A 48 12.50 -10.85 -4.40
CA PHE A 48 11.47 -9.82 -4.20
C PHE A 48 10.12 -10.39 -3.76
N VAL A 49 10.03 -11.71 -3.52
CA VAL A 49 8.81 -12.34 -3.00
C VAL A 49 8.48 -11.74 -1.62
N GLY A 50 7.26 -11.21 -1.48
CA GLY A 50 6.79 -10.57 -0.25
C GLY A 50 7.12 -9.09 -0.10
N TYR A 51 7.74 -8.44 -1.10
CA TYR A 51 8.08 -7.01 -1.03
C TYR A 51 6.86 -6.09 -1.17
N THR A 52 5.76 -6.58 -1.72
CA THR A 52 4.54 -5.78 -1.87
C THR A 52 3.81 -5.67 -0.53
N TYR A 53 3.88 -4.48 0.08
CA TYR A 53 3.13 -4.13 1.29
C TYR A 53 1.92 -3.23 0.97
N LYS A 54 0.82 -3.42 1.71
CA LYS A 54 -0.35 -2.54 1.69
C LYS A 54 -0.65 -2.07 3.11
N ASN A 55 -0.56 -0.76 3.35
CA ASN A 55 -0.99 -0.18 4.63
C ASN A 55 -2.52 -0.20 4.73
N PHE A 56 -3.08 -1.15 5.50
CA PHE A 56 -4.52 -1.27 5.69
C PHE A 56 -5.10 -0.24 6.68
N GLU A 57 -4.29 0.30 7.59
CA GLU A 57 -4.74 1.30 8.58
C GLU A 57 -5.07 2.64 7.91
N ALA A 58 -4.23 3.06 6.96
CA ALA A 58 -4.45 4.24 6.13
C ALA A 58 -5.79 4.19 5.36
N VAL A 59 -6.27 2.99 5.00
CA VAL A 59 -7.54 2.79 4.27
C VAL A 59 -8.75 2.81 5.20
N LYS A 60 -8.58 2.46 6.48
CA LYS A 60 -9.67 2.44 7.48
C LYS A 60 -10.03 3.86 7.94
N GLY A 61 -9.05 4.74 8.12
CA GLY A 61 -9.28 6.13 8.57
C GLY A 61 -10.08 6.98 7.56
N LEU A 62 -9.88 6.74 6.26
CA LEU A 62 -10.61 7.44 5.19
C LEU A 62 -12.11 7.10 5.14
N ARG A 63 -12.49 5.88 5.55
CA ARG A 63 -13.91 5.47 5.59
C ARG A 63 -14.66 6.10 6.77
N GLN A 64 -13.96 6.44 7.85
CA GLN A 64 -14.58 7.09 9.01
C GLN A 64 -14.78 8.60 8.76
N SER A 65 -13.85 9.28 8.07
CA SER A 65 -14.02 10.69 7.69
C SER A 65 -15.04 10.90 6.57
N ALA A 66 -15.19 9.94 5.65
CA ALA A 66 -16.23 9.97 4.62
C ALA A 66 -17.64 9.55 5.12
N GLY A 67 -17.77 9.16 6.39
CA GLY A 67 -19.00 8.58 6.97
C GLY A 67 -19.88 9.53 7.77
N LEU A 68 -19.46 10.78 8.05
CA LEU A 68 -20.23 11.74 8.85
C LEU A 68 -21.35 12.48 8.08
N GLY A 69 -21.93 11.84 7.05
CA GLY A 69 -22.92 12.47 6.18
C GLY A 69 -24.04 11.57 5.66
N ARG A 70 -24.26 10.38 6.23
CA ARG A 70 -25.45 9.60 5.86
C ARG A 70 -25.99 8.77 7.01
N SER A 71 -26.97 9.34 7.71
CA SER A 71 -27.97 8.59 8.44
C SER A 71 -28.72 7.67 7.48
N SER A 72 -28.33 6.40 7.41
CA SER A 72 -29.27 5.32 7.12
C SER A 72 -28.74 4.04 7.75
N SER A 73 -29.52 3.54 8.70
CA SER A 73 -29.38 2.27 9.41
C SER A 73 -28.85 1.13 8.54
N PHE A 74 -27.64 0.66 8.83
CA PHE A 74 -27.21 -0.68 8.50
C PHE A 74 -26.60 -1.32 9.74
N THR A 75 -27.43 -2.10 10.43
CA THR A 75 -27.01 -3.02 11.48
C THR A 75 -26.01 -4.00 10.87
N SER A 76 -24.73 -3.82 11.17
CA SER A 76 -23.68 -4.74 10.73
C SER A 76 -23.51 -5.79 11.84
N GLN A 77 -24.26 -6.89 11.75
CA GLN A 77 -23.93 -8.08 12.53
C GLN A 77 -22.57 -8.64 12.05
N PRO A 78 -21.77 -9.24 12.95
CA PRO A 78 -20.55 -9.91 12.56
C PRO A 78 -20.91 -11.12 11.70
N SER A 79 -20.49 -11.11 10.43
CA SER A 79 -20.78 -12.20 9.49
C SER A 79 -19.98 -13.45 9.85
N GLU A 80 -20.67 -14.53 10.24
CA GLU A 80 -20.18 -15.90 10.45
C GLU A 80 -19.52 -16.54 9.19
N SER A 81 -19.45 -15.81 8.08
CA SER A 81 -18.96 -16.31 6.79
C SER A 81 -17.47 -16.66 6.79
N ALA A 82 -16.65 -15.98 7.58
CA ALA A 82 -15.23 -16.28 7.67
C ALA A 82 -14.97 -17.68 8.25
N SER A 83 -15.78 -18.10 9.23
CA SER A 83 -15.68 -19.41 9.88
C SER A 83 -15.96 -20.54 8.89
N SER A 84 -16.98 -20.37 8.03
CA SER A 84 -17.41 -21.38 7.07
C SER A 84 -16.39 -21.62 5.95
N GLU A 85 -15.70 -20.57 5.49
CA GLU A 85 -14.67 -20.65 4.45
C GLU A 85 -13.48 -21.50 4.91
N TYR A 86 -13.05 -21.36 6.18
CA TYR A 86 -11.95 -22.16 6.74
C TYR A 86 -12.32 -23.64 6.88
N TYR A 87 -13.55 -23.97 7.27
CA TYR A 87 -14.01 -25.36 7.33
C TYR A 87 -14.08 -26.00 5.95
N PHE A 88 -14.52 -25.25 4.93
CA PHE A 88 -14.59 -25.74 3.56
C PHE A 88 -13.20 -26.02 2.98
N LEU A 89 -12.24 -25.12 3.23
CA LEU A 89 -10.83 -25.32 2.87
C LEU A 89 -10.20 -26.52 3.59
N LEU A 90 -10.52 -26.74 4.87
CA LEU A 90 -9.99 -27.87 5.64
C LEU A 90 -10.53 -29.22 5.14
N LEU A 91 -11.80 -29.29 4.77
CA LEU A 91 -12.43 -30.49 4.19
C LEU A 91 -11.91 -30.82 2.78
N ALA A 92 -11.55 -29.82 1.99
CA ALA A 92 -11.00 -30.03 0.65
C ALA A 92 -9.54 -30.56 0.67
N CYS A 93 -8.88 -30.54 1.83
CA CYS A 93 -7.50 -30.99 2.00
C CYS A 93 -7.36 -32.39 2.63
N LEU A 94 -8.48 -33.09 2.88
CA LEU A 94 -8.56 -34.49 3.35
C LEU A 94 -8.98 -35.41 2.21
#